data_AF-A0A7J4CRI6-F1
#
_entry.id   AF-A0A7J4CRI6-F1
#
_cell.length_a   1.000
_cell.length_b   1.000
_cell.length_c   1.000
_cell.angle_alpha   90.00
_cell.angle_beta   90.00
_cell.angle_gamma   90.00
#
_symmetry.space_group_name_H-M   'P 1'
#
loop_
_entity.id
_entity.type
_entity.pdbx_description
1 polymer ?
#
loop_
_entity_poly.entity_id
_entity_poly.type
_entity_poly.pdbx_seq_one_letter_code
_entity_poly.pdbx_strand_id
1 'polypeptide(L)'
;MTITYEINPPRISADQNILNTLFERIESISTVCDGIHLTDSVLGIPRVSPLNIAKKIRETNQKIKLTCSLRVRDKELNTIEGIVKESVGIVDGILILMGDKSNTNNDKTNLVSSQVVTSLNDKGFGEKLELFLSIPATPNFTKIQKKINAKPKGFFTQVVSSKAMVQRMTDYLKPSGFRIIPCLLLPSEKNSKSAEFLKIDWSDYKNNFLEFA
;
A
#
# COMPACT_ATOMS: atom_id res chain seq x y z
N MET A 1 10.87 -13.77 -8.72
CA MET A 1 10.60 -12.87 -7.58
C MET A 1 9.75 -11.73 -8.11
N THR A 2 8.72 -11.29 -7.39
CA THR A 2 7.89 -10.15 -7.83
C THR A 2 8.34 -8.89 -7.13
N ILE A 3 8.74 -7.87 -7.87
CA ILE A 3 9.16 -6.56 -7.38
C ILE A 3 8.04 -5.56 -7.67
N THR A 4 7.65 -4.78 -6.66
CA THR A 4 6.66 -3.73 -6.79
C THR A 4 7.23 -2.44 -6.23
N TYR A 5 7.21 -1.38 -7.05
CA TYR A 5 7.62 -0.05 -6.58
C TYR A 5 6.43 0.68 -5.97
N GLU A 6 6.64 1.30 -4.81
CA GLU A 6 5.68 2.22 -4.20
C GLU A 6 5.90 3.64 -4.71
N ILE A 7 4.82 4.29 -5.13
CA ILE A 7 4.82 5.63 -5.69
C ILE A 7 3.80 6.48 -4.96
N ASN A 8 4.23 7.66 -4.53
CA ASN A 8 3.36 8.68 -3.99
C ASN A 8 2.87 9.62 -5.11
N PRO A 9 1.57 9.65 -5.43
CA PRO A 9 1.01 10.65 -6.35
C PRO A 9 1.34 12.08 -5.89
N PRO A 10 1.45 13.07 -6.79
CA PRO A 10 1.80 14.43 -6.40
C PRO A 10 0.65 15.10 -5.64
N ARG A 11 0.90 16.25 -5.04
CA ARG A 11 -0.15 17.07 -4.40
C ARG A 11 -1.18 17.49 -5.44
N ILE A 12 -2.43 17.75 -5.01
CA ILE A 12 -3.49 18.21 -5.93
C ILE A 12 -3.12 19.54 -6.61
N SER A 13 -2.33 20.38 -5.93
CA SER A 13 -1.82 21.65 -6.46
C SER A 13 -0.62 21.52 -7.39
N ALA A 14 -0.20 20.29 -7.75
CA ALA A 14 0.94 20.09 -8.63
C ALA A 14 0.59 20.50 -10.06
N ASP A 15 1.54 21.14 -10.73
CA ASP A 15 1.40 21.50 -12.14
C ASP A 15 1.48 20.27 -13.06
N GLN A 16 1.18 20.50 -14.34
CA GLN A 16 1.19 19.46 -15.36
C GLN A 16 2.59 18.89 -15.60
N ASN A 17 3.66 19.68 -15.41
CA ASN A 17 5.04 19.22 -15.63
C ASN A 17 5.44 18.17 -14.59
N ILE A 18 5.01 18.34 -13.33
CA ILE A 18 5.22 17.36 -12.25
C ILE A 18 4.47 16.06 -12.58
N LEU A 19 3.23 16.14 -13.08
CA LEU A 19 2.47 14.98 -13.51
C LEU A 19 3.13 14.25 -14.68
N ASN A 20 3.58 14.98 -15.69
CA ASN A 20 4.30 14.41 -16.84
C ASN A 20 5.57 13.68 -16.38
N THR A 21 6.37 14.33 -15.52
CA THR A 21 7.57 13.72 -14.93
C THR A 21 7.24 12.43 -14.15
N LEU A 22 6.10 12.38 -13.45
CA LEU A 22 5.66 11.17 -12.77
C LEU A 22 5.39 10.04 -13.78
N PHE A 23 4.67 10.33 -14.86
CA PHE A 23 4.33 9.31 -15.85
C PHE A 23 5.56 8.81 -16.62
N GLU A 24 6.49 9.69 -16.98
CA GLU A 24 7.79 9.29 -17.57
C GLU A 24 8.57 8.34 -16.65
N ARG A 25 8.58 8.63 -15.34
CA ARG A 25 9.22 7.75 -14.35
C ARG A 25 8.51 6.41 -14.23
N ILE A 26 7.17 6.42 -14.20
CA ILE A 26 6.36 5.19 -14.17
C ILE A 26 6.67 4.33 -15.39
N GLU A 27 6.70 4.92 -16.58
CA GLU A 27 7.01 4.20 -17.81
C GLU A 27 8.41 3.59 -17.75
N SER A 28 9.41 4.38 -17.35
CA SER A 28 10.79 3.91 -17.19
C SER A 28 10.90 2.73 -16.22
N ILE A 29 10.36 2.84 -15.00
CA ILE A 29 10.48 1.77 -13.99
C ILE A 29 9.63 0.54 -14.32
N SER A 30 8.58 0.69 -15.14
CA SER A 30 7.71 -0.43 -15.54
C SER A 30 8.45 -1.51 -16.32
N THR A 31 9.63 -1.18 -16.87
CA THR A 31 10.50 -2.14 -17.58
C THR A 31 11.31 -3.05 -16.66
N VAL A 32 11.44 -2.69 -15.36
CA VAL A 32 12.30 -3.38 -14.38
C VAL A 32 11.55 -3.83 -13.13
N CYS A 33 10.22 -3.71 -13.11
CA CYS A 33 9.39 -4.20 -12.01
C CYS A 33 8.14 -4.93 -12.52
N ASP A 34 7.53 -5.72 -11.65
CA ASP A 34 6.33 -6.49 -11.95
C ASP A 34 5.04 -5.74 -11.61
N GLY A 35 5.15 -4.65 -10.84
CA GLY A 35 3.99 -3.88 -10.41
C GLY A 35 4.32 -2.52 -9.80
N ILE A 36 3.28 -1.72 -9.67
CA ILE A 36 3.31 -0.39 -9.03
C ILE A 36 2.23 -0.34 -7.96
N HIS A 37 2.61 0.09 -6.76
CA HIS A 37 1.70 0.47 -5.69
C HIS A 37 1.56 1.99 -5.64
N LEU A 38 0.36 2.51 -5.87
CA LEU A 38 0.05 3.93 -5.79
C LEU A 38 -0.54 4.25 -4.42
N THR A 39 0.16 5.07 -3.64
CA THR A 39 -0.34 5.42 -2.31
C THR A 39 -1.51 6.40 -2.39
N ASP A 40 -2.44 6.26 -1.45
CA ASP A 40 -3.38 7.34 -1.15
C ASP A 40 -2.61 8.42 -0.39
N SER A 41 -3.21 9.59 -0.24
CA SER A 41 -2.70 10.71 0.54
C SER A 41 -1.96 10.22 1.80
N VAL A 42 -0.87 10.88 2.20
CA VAL A 42 0.00 10.49 3.33
C VAL A 42 0.03 11.67 4.30
N LEU A 43 -0.06 11.44 5.63
CA LEU A 43 -0.05 12.50 6.64
C LEU A 43 -1.12 13.59 6.44
N GLY A 44 -2.32 13.21 6.00
CA GLY A 44 -3.41 14.15 5.75
C GLY A 44 -3.22 15.15 4.59
N ILE A 45 -2.11 15.08 3.82
CA ILE A 45 -1.86 15.98 2.68
C ILE A 45 -2.66 15.51 1.46
N PRO A 46 -3.58 16.33 0.90
CA PRO A 46 -4.34 15.96 -0.29
C PRO A 46 -3.45 15.77 -1.51
N ARG A 47 -3.53 14.60 -2.12
CA ARG A 47 -2.82 14.21 -3.34
C ARG A 47 -3.77 13.84 -4.45
N VAL A 48 -3.27 13.82 -5.68
CA VAL A 48 -4.01 13.29 -6.83
C VAL A 48 -4.42 11.85 -6.50
N SER A 49 -5.68 11.51 -6.78
CA SER A 49 -6.22 10.19 -6.47
C SER A 49 -5.35 9.09 -7.10
N PRO A 50 -4.93 8.06 -6.33
CA PRO A 50 -4.18 6.95 -6.89
C PRO A 50 -4.97 6.21 -7.98
N LEU A 51 -6.32 6.17 -7.89
CA LEU A 51 -7.16 5.60 -8.93
C LEU A 51 -7.09 6.41 -10.25
N ASN A 52 -7.01 7.74 -10.17
CA ASN A 52 -6.87 8.58 -11.37
C ASN A 52 -5.51 8.36 -12.05
N ILE A 53 -4.44 8.24 -11.25
CA ILE A 53 -3.12 7.87 -11.79
C ILE A 53 -3.18 6.48 -12.43
N ALA A 54 -3.80 5.50 -11.76
CA ALA A 54 -3.95 4.14 -12.30
C ALA A 54 -4.70 4.11 -13.65
N LYS A 55 -5.82 4.85 -13.76
CA LYS A 55 -6.55 5.01 -15.02
C LYS A 55 -5.64 5.53 -16.13
N LYS A 56 -4.83 6.55 -15.84
CA LYS A 56 -3.91 7.13 -16.82
C LYS A 56 -2.82 6.14 -17.23
N ILE A 57 -2.29 5.34 -16.30
CA ILE A 57 -1.33 4.27 -16.62
C ILE A 57 -1.99 3.23 -17.55
N ARG A 58 -3.26 2.88 -17.33
CA ARG A 58 -3.97 1.89 -18.16
C ARG A 58 -4.18 2.31 -19.61
N GLU A 59 -4.11 3.60 -19.92
CA GLU A 59 -4.14 4.10 -21.30
C GLU A 59 -2.90 3.66 -22.11
N THR A 60 -1.74 3.49 -21.45
CA THR A 60 -0.47 3.17 -22.12
C THR A 60 0.11 1.80 -21.73
N ASN A 61 -0.26 1.26 -20.56
CA ASN A 61 0.23 -0.02 -20.05
C ASN A 61 -0.88 -0.84 -19.38
N GLN A 62 -1.38 -1.82 -20.13
CA GLN A 62 -2.44 -2.73 -19.68
C GLN A 62 -1.93 -3.94 -18.89
N LYS A 63 -0.62 -4.20 -18.87
CA LYS A 63 -0.06 -5.46 -18.33
C LYS A 63 0.55 -5.33 -16.94
N ILE A 64 1.06 -4.16 -16.57
CA ILE A 64 1.70 -3.99 -15.27
C ILE A 64 0.70 -4.15 -14.13
N LYS A 65 1.07 -4.88 -13.07
CA LYS A 65 0.20 -4.99 -11.90
C LYS A 65 0.08 -3.64 -11.21
N LEU A 66 -1.13 -3.19 -10.96
CA LEU A 66 -1.41 -1.95 -10.25
C LEU A 66 -2.14 -2.27 -8.96
N THR A 67 -1.66 -1.71 -7.87
CA THR A 67 -2.40 -1.69 -6.60
C THR A 67 -2.48 -0.28 -6.08
N CYS A 68 -3.54 0.04 -5.36
CA CYS A 68 -3.71 1.36 -4.74
C CYS A 68 -3.89 1.23 -3.24
N SER A 69 -3.41 2.19 -2.47
CA SER A 69 -3.88 2.35 -1.10
C SER A 69 -5.25 3.06 -1.10
N LEU A 70 -6.06 2.78 -0.08
CA LEU A 70 -7.30 3.49 0.20
C LEU A 70 -7.43 3.71 1.70
N ARG A 71 -7.40 4.97 2.14
CA ARG A 71 -7.59 5.31 3.55
C ARG A 71 -9.07 5.38 3.88
N VAL A 72 -9.46 4.77 4.99
CA VAL A 72 -10.85 4.71 5.44
C VAL A 72 -11.23 5.81 6.42
N ARG A 73 -10.24 6.43 7.10
CA ARG A 73 -10.51 7.57 7.99
C ARG A 73 -11.15 8.71 7.18
N ASP A 74 -12.09 9.39 7.84
CA ASP A 74 -12.87 10.51 7.30
C ASP A 74 -13.72 10.17 6.08
N LYS A 75 -13.98 8.88 5.83
CA LYS A 75 -14.88 8.41 4.78
C LYS A 75 -16.02 7.61 5.37
N GLU A 76 -17.18 7.73 4.74
CA GLU A 76 -18.31 6.84 4.97
C GLU A 76 -18.10 5.51 4.22
N LEU A 77 -18.70 4.43 4.73
CA LEU A 77 -18.59 3.11 4.12
C LEU A 77 -19.10 3.10 2.67
N ASN A 78 -20.21 3.79 2.38
CA ASN A 78 -20.75 3.89 1.02
C ASN A 78 -19.78 4.57 0.05
N THR A 79 -19.02 5.57 0.51
CA THR A 79 -17.98 6.23 -0.29
C THR A 79 -16.84 5.26 -0.59
N ILE A 80 -16.40 4.48 0.39
CA ILE A 80 -15.36 3.46 0.21
C ILE A 80 -15.83 2.41 -0.79
N GLU A 81 -17.06 1.92 -0.67
CA GLU A 81 -17.64 0.95 -1.61
C GLU A 81 -17.74 1.49 -3.03
N GLY A 82 -18.10 2.76 -3.20
CA GLY A 82 -18.09 3.43 -4.50
C GLY A 82 -16.71 3.42 -5.14
N ILE A 83 -15.66 3.76 -4.38
CA ILE A 83 -14.26 3.75 -4.85
C ILE A 83 -13.81 2.33 -5.21
N VAL A 84 -14.11 1.34 -4.37
CA VAL A 84 -13.75 -0.07 -4.61
C VAL A 84 -14.45 -0.59 -5.86
N LYS A 85 -15.73 -0.29 -6.03
CA LYS A 85 -16.51 -0.66 -7.23
C LYS A 85 -15.92 -0.06 -8.50
N GLU A 86 -15.56 1.22 -8.47
CA GLU A 86 -14.93 1.92 -9.60
C GLU A 86 -13.55 1.34 -9.94
N SER A 87 -12.84 0.82 -8.93
CA SER A 87 -11.49 0.28 -9.10
C SER A 87 -11.43 -1.08 -9.79
N VAL A 88 -12.54 -1.83 -9.82
CA VAL A 88 -12.63 -3.15 -10.46
C VAL A 88 -12.30 -3.02 -11.95
N GLY A 89 -11.34 -3.81 -12.43
CA GLY A 89 -10.87 -3.80 -13.83
C GLY A 89 -9.86 -2.69 -14.14
N ILE A 90 -9.57 -1.79 -13.20
CA ILE A 90 -8.55 -0.73 -13.36
C ILE A 90 -7.28 -1.13 -12.61
N VAL A 91 -7.43 -1.55 -11.36
CA VAL A 91 -6.32 -2.02 -10.51
C VAL A 91 -6.54 -3.48 -10.13
N ASP A 92 -5.45 -4.17 -9.82
CA ASP A 92 -5.45 -5.58 -9.43
C ASP A 92 -5.77 -5.77 -7.94
N GLY A 93 -5.52 -4.74 -7.12
CA GLY A 93 -5.85 -4.79 -5.70
C GLY A 93 -5.82 -3.45 -4.97
N ILE A 94 -6.43 -3.44 -3.80
CA ILE A 94 -6.48 -2.28 -2.91
C ILE A 94 -5.96 -2.64 -1.52
N LEU A 95 -5.01 -1.85 -1.04
CA LEU A 95 -4.56 -1.85 0.35
C LEU A 95 -5.45 -0.94 1.19
N ILE A 96 -6.31 -1.53 2.02
CA ILE A 96 -7.21 -0.80 2.91
C ILE A 96 -6.45 -0.40 4.17
N LEU A 97 -6.34 0.91 4.41
CA LEU A 97 -5.59 1.50 5.52
C LEU A 97 -6.49 2.33 6.41
N MET A 98 -6.18 2.39 7.70
CA MET A 98 -6.80 3.37 8.59
C MET A 98 -6.44 4.80 8.14
N GLY A 99 -5.18 5.03 7.78
CA GLY A 99 -4.62 6.35 7.52
C GLY A 99 -4.05 7.00 8.79
N ASP A 100 -3.50 8.20 8.64
CA ASP A 100 -3.06 9.08 9.74
C ASP A 100 -4.18 10.06 10.10
N LYS A 101 -4.19 10.57 11.34
CA LYS A 101 -5.20 11.57 11.73
C LYS A 101 -4.99 12.83 10.91
N SER A 102 -6.07 13.48 10.47
CA SER A 102 -5.96 14.80 9.86
C SER A 102 -5.63 15.82 10.95
N ASN A 103 -4.99 16.94 10.58
CA ASN A 103 -4.71 18.04 11.52
C ASN A 103 -5.98 18.81 11.92
N THR A 104 -7.13 18.47 11.34
CA THR A 104 -8.43 19.07 11.62
C THR A 104 -9.23 18.12 12.51
N ASN A 105 -9.56 18.57 13.73
CA ASN A 105 -10.16 17.79 14.83
C ASN A 105 -11.54 17.14 14.60
N ASN A 106 -11.99 16.97 13.36
CA ASN A 106 -13.30 16.39 13.05
C ASN A 106 -13.15 14.98 12.46
N ASP A 107 -12.65 14.02 13.26
CA ASP A 107 -12.73 12.58 12.93
C ASP A 107 -14.22 12.21 12.79
N LYS A 108 -14.78 12.28 11.58
CA LYS A 108 -16.23 12.12 11.34
C LYS A 108 -16.67 10.66 11.45
N THR A 109 -15.76 9.71 11.21
CA THR A 109 -16.06 8.28 11.19
C THR A 109 -15.00 7.45 11.91
N ASN A 110 -15.44 6.49 12.72
CA ASN A 110 -14.58 5.55 13.46
C ASN A 110 -14.44 4.21 12.72
N LEU A 111 -14.24 4.24 11.39
CA LEU A 111 -14.08 3.01 10.62
C LEU A 111 -12.72 2.36 10.89
N VAL A 112 -12.73 1.05 11.14
CA VAL A 112 -11.52 0.23 11.27
C VAL A 112 -11.29 -0.52 9.96
N SER A 113 -10.06 -0.48 9.45
CA SER A 113 -9.68 -1.12 8.17
C SER A 113 -10.09 -2.60 8.07
N SER A 114 -9.96 -3.39 9.13
CA SER A 114 -10.38 -4.80 9.12
C SER A 114 -11.90 -4.95 8.99
N GLN A 115 -12.69 -4.09 9.62
CA GLN A 115 -14.15 -4.11 9.50
C GLN A 115 -14.61 -3.74 8.10
N VAL A 116 -13.93 -2.76 7.49
CA VAL A 116 -14.17 -2.38 6.09
C VAL A 116 -13.89 -3.55 5.16
N VAL A 117 -12.75 -4.25 5.32
CA VAL A 117 -12.44 -5.44 4.50
C VAL A 117 -13.47 -6.55 4.71
N THR A 118 -13.91 -6.81 5.94
CA THR A 118 -15.01 -7.76 6.21
C THR A 118 -16.27 -7.38 5.44
N SER A 119 -16.73 -6.13 5.56
CA SER A 119 -17.93 -5.65 4.85
C SER A 119 -17.80 -5.74 3.33
N LEU A 120 -16.62 -5.43 2.77
CA LEU A 120 -16.38 -5.54 1.33
C LEU A 120 -16.39 -7.01 0.87
N ASN A 121 -15.80 -7.91 1.65
CA ASN A 121 -15.83 -9.34 1.38
C ASN A 121 -17.24 -9.92 1.45
N ASP A 122 -18.02 -9.55 2.47
CA ASP A 122 -19.43 -9.98 2.63
C ASP A 122 -20.31 -9.53 1.45
N LYS A 123 -19.94 -8.43 0.79
CA LYS A 123 -20.56 -7.91 -0.43
C LYS A 123 -20.00 -8.50 -1.74
N GLY A 124 -19.07 -9.45 -1.65
CA GLY A 124 -18.47 -10.14 -2.81
C GLY A 124 -17.41 -9.34 -3.56
N PHE A 125 -16.93 -8.20 -3.03
CA PHE A 125 -15.87 -7.43 -3.70
C PHE A 125 -14.52 -8.16 -3.71
N GLY A 126 -14.23 -8.97 -2.68
CA GLY A 126 -13.00 -9.75 -2.59
C GLY A 126 -12.82 -10.81 -3.70
N GLU A 127 -13.90 -11.17 -4.39
CA GLU A 127 -13.86 -12.07 -5.56
C GLU A 127 -13.48 -11.34 -6.86
N LYS A 128 -13.69 -10.01 -6.90
CA LYS A 128 -13.50 -9.16 -8.08
C LYS A 128 -12.21 -8.35 -8.02
N LEU A 129 -11.68 -8.13 -6.82
CA LEU A 129 -10.53 -7.27 -6.56
C LEU A 129 -9.76 -7.77 -5.33
N GLU A 130 -8.43 -7.83 -5.40
CA GLU A 130 -7.64 -8.27 -4.26
C GLU A 130 -7.66 -7.21 -3.15
N LEU A 131 -8.24 -7.55 -2.00
CA LEU A 131 -8.26 -6.68 -0.82
C LEU A 131 -7.11 -7.02 0.13
N PHE A 132 -6.28 -6.04 0.46
CA PHE A 132 -5.14 -6.19 1.36
C PHE A 132 -5.31 -5.36 2.62
N LEU A 133 -4.64 -5.79 3.69
CA LEU A 133 -4.47 -5.02 4.92
C LEU A 133 -2.99 -4.79 5.21
N SER A 134 -2.66 -3.77 5.99
CA SER A 134 -1.28 -3.60 6.49
C SER A 134 -1.05 -4.33 7.81
N ILE A 135 0.20 -4.72 8.10
CA ILE A 135 0.63 -5.22 9.41
C ILE A 135 1.94 -4.55 9.85
N PRO A 136 2.23 -4.41 11.16
CA PRO A 136 3.52 -3.95 11.64
C PRO A 136 4.67 -4.84 11.14
N ALA A 137 5.91 -4.33 11.15
CA ALA A 137 7.11 -5.09 10.80
C ALA A 137 7.35 -6.26 11.78
N THR A 138 6.96 -6.08 13.04
CA THR A 138 7.04 -7.07 14.12
C THR A 138 5.65 -7.29 14.74
N PRO A 139 4.71 -7.96 14.04
CA PRO A 139 3.35 -8.06 14.50
C PRO A 139 3.23 -8.96 15.73
N ASN A 140 2.43 -8.53 16.70
CA ASN A 140 1.87 -9.42 17.70
C ASN A 140 0.65 -10.13 17.09
N PHE A 141 0.77 -11.43 16.84
CA PHE A 141 -0.24 -12.20 16.10
C PHE A 141 -1.59 -12.25 16.79
N THR A 142 -1.61 -12.34 18.12
CA THR A 142 -2.84 -12.25 18.92
C THR A 142 -3.54 -10.91 18.73
N LYS A 143 -2.79 -9.80 18.69
CA LYS A 143 -3.36 -8.45 18.51
C LYS A 143 -3.88 -8.21 17.09
N ILE A 144 -3.36 -8.90 16.07
CA ILE A 144 -3.83 -8.75 14.69
C ILE A 144 -4.92 -9.75 14.30
N GLN A 145 -5.46 -10.53 15.24
CA GLN A 145 -6.46 -11.55 14.94
C GLN A 145 -7.69 -10.99 14.19
N LYS A 146 -8.12 -9.76 14.50
CA LYS A 146 -9.20 -9.09 13.77
C LYS A 146 -8.88 -8.85 12.28
N LYS A 147 -7.61 -8.58 11.95
CA LYS A 147 -7.16 -8.43 10.55
C LYS A 147 -7.11 -9.77 9.84
N ILE A 148 -6.73 -10.85 10.54
CA ILE A 148 -6.75 -12.23 10.02
C ILE A 148 -8.19 -12.66 9.73
N ASN A 149 -9.10 -12.45 10.69
CA ASN A 149 -10.51 -12.83 10.56
C ASN A 149 -11.25 -12.06 9.46
N ALA A 150 -10.74 -10.90 9.05
CA ALA A 150 -11.27 -10.15 7.91
C ALA A 150 -11.01 -10.82 6.56
N LYS A 151 -10.16 -11.86 6.52
CA LYS A 151 -9.82 -12.65 5.32
C LYS A 151 -9.37 -11.79 4.13
N PRO A 152 -8.40 -10.87 4.28
CA PRO A 152 -7.80 -10.22 3.12
C PRO A 152 -7.08 -11.24 2.23
N LYS A 153 -6.78 -10.87 0.99
CA LYS A 153 -5.91 -11.67 0.11
C LYS A 153 -4.49 -11.80 0.66
N GLY A 154 -4.05 -10.81 1.44
CA GLY A 154 -2.75 -10.81 2.07
C GLY A 154 -2.46 -9.55 2.86
N PHE A 155 -1.21 -9.43 3.27
CA PHE A 155 -0.73 -8.33 4.10
C PHE A 155 0.48 -7.62 3.49
N PHE A 156 0.40 -6.29 3.41
CA PHE A 156 1.56 -5.43 3.23
C PHE A 156 2.20 -5.18 4.60
N THR A 157 3.51 -5.34 4.72
CA THR A 157 4.19 -5.05 5.98
C THR A 157 4.46 -3.55 6.10
N GLN A 158 4.64 -3.05 7.32
CA GLN A 158 5.48 -1.87 7.51
C GLN A 158 6.91 -2.20 7.08
N VAL A 159 7.74 -1.18 6.89
CA VAL A 159 9.13 -1.40 6.44
C VAL A 159 9.84 -2.38 7.37
N VAL A 160 10.32 -3.48 6.80
CA VAL A 160 11.12 -4.48 7.52
C VAL A 160 12.60 -4.20 7.31
N SER A 161 13.42 -4.51 8.31
CA SER A 161 14.87 -4.32 8.26
C SER A 161 15.66 -5.63 8.18
N SER A 162 15.00 -6.79 8.26
CA SER A 162 15.67 -8.08 8.10
C SER A 162 14.76 -9.17 7.54
N LYS A 163 15.35 -10.18 6.92
CA LYS A 163 14.65 -11.37 6.43
C LYS A 163 14.00 -12.15 7.55
N ALA A 164 14.59 -12.18 8.74
CA ALA A 164 14.05 -12.88 9.90
C ALA A 164 12.64 -12.38 10.27
N MET A 165 12.40 -11.06 10.15
CA MET A 165 11.05 -10.49 10.33
C MET A 165 10.06 -11.04 9.29
N VAL A 166 10.47 -11.07 8.01
CA VAL A 166 9.66 -11.60 6.91
C VAL A 166 9.37 -13.09 7.09
N GLN A 167 10.38 -13.87 7.48
CA GLN A 167 10.28 -15.30 7.72
C GLN A 167 9.27 -15.60 8.82
N ARG A 168 9.38 -14.93 9.98
CA ARG A 168 8.43 -15.08 11.10
C ARG A 168 6.98 -14.80 10.69
N MET A 169 6.74 -13.77 9.88
CA MET A 169 5.40 -13.46 9.38
C MET A 169 4.91 -14.50 8.37
N THR A 170 5.80 -14.94 7.48
CA THR A 170 5.49 -15.95 6.46
C THR A 170 5.13 -17.28 7.08
N ASP A 171 5.91 -17.77 8.05
CA ASP A 171 5.69 -19.05 8.72
C ASP A 171 4.35 -19.07 9.46
N TYR A 172 3.94 -17.94 10.05
CA TYR A 172 2.69 -17.86 10.78
C TYR A 172 1.46 -17.70 9.85
N LEU A 173 1.54 -16.83 8.83
CA LEU A 173 0.36 -16.41 8.06
C LEU A 173 0.16 -17.19 6.75
N LYS A 174 1.23 -17.68 6.12
CA LYS A 174 1.15 -18.39 4.84
C LYS A 174 0.40 -19.73 4.94
N PRO A 175 0.47 -20.52 6.05
CA PRO A 175 -0.36 -21.72 6.20
C PRO A 175 -1.86 -21.45 6.14
N SER A 176 -2.30 -20.24 6.50
CA SER A 176 -3.70 -19.80 6.37
C SER A 176 -4.05 -19.24 4.99
N GLY A 177 -3.14 -19.32 4.01
CA GLY A 177 -3.35 -18.88 2.64
C GLY A 177 -3.09 -17.40 2.37
N PHE A 178 -2.58 -16.63 3.35
CA PHE A 178 -2.32 -15.21 3.16
C PHE A 178 -1.01 -14.96 2.40
N ARG A 179 -1.04 -14.04 1.43
CA ARG A 179 0.17 -13.51 0.80
C ARG A 179 0.85 -12.51 1.75
N ILE A 180 2.16 -12.59 1.90
CA ILE A 180 2.97 -11.56 2.58
C ILE A 180 3.72 -10.73 1.54
N ILE A 181 3.57 -9.42 1.61
CA ILE A 181 4.22 -8.45 0.73
C ILE A 181 5.13 -7.58 1.61
N PRO A 182 6.42 -7.94 1.74
CA PRO A 182 7.35 -7.19 2.57
C PRO A 182 7.67 -5.85 1.92
N CYS A 183 7.51 -4.77 2.68
CA CYS A 183 7.93 -3.44 2.26
C CYS A 183 9.38 -3.20 2.68
N LEU A 184 10.20 -2.76 1.72
CA LEU A 184 11.62 -2.47 1.92
C LEU A 184 11.89 -1.01 1.61
N LEU A 185 12.72 -0.37 2.43
CA LEU A 185 13.22 0.98 2.16
C LEU A 185 14.66 0.87 1.69
N LEU A 186 14.90 1.23 0.42
CA LEU A 186 16.26 1.21 -0.15
C LEU A 186 17.12 2.30 0.50
N PRO A 187 18.34 1.97 0.97
CA PRO A 187 19.31 2.95 1.43
C PRO A 187 19.65 3.94 0.33
N SER A 188 19.38 5.21 0.59
CA SER A 188 19.80 6.32 -0.27
C SER A 188 19.78 7.62 0.52
N GLU A 189 20.51 8.62 0.05
CA GLU A 189 20.47 9.97 0.61
C GLU A 189 19.03 10.51 0.66
N LYS A 190 18.25 10.27 -0.40
CA LYS A 190 16.84 10.68 -0.51
C LYS A 190 15.94 10.01 0.54
N ASN A 191 16.27 8.81 0.99
CA ASN A 191 15.50 8.06 1.97
C ASN A 191 15.99 8.22 3.41
N SER A 192 17.14 8.88 3.63
CA SER A 192 17.77 9.01 4.95
C SER A 192 16.83 9.57 6.03
N LYS A 193 16.14 10.67 5.73
CA LYS A 193 15.16 11.29 6.64
C LYS A 193 13.98 10.36 6.96
N SER A 194 13.52 9.60 5.97
CA SER A 194 12.44 8.62 6.18
C SER A 194 12.91 7.45 7.03
N ALA A 195 14.14 6.96 6.83
CA ALA A 195 14.72 5.91 7.65
C ALA A 195 14.87 6.35 9.11
N GLU A 196 15.36 7.56 9.35
CA GLU A 196 15.46 8.16 10.69
C GLU A 196 14.08 8.27 11.36
N PHE A 197 13.09 8.85 10.66
CA PHE A 197 11.73 8.99 11.18
C PHE A 197 11.09 7.64 11.54
N LEU A 198 11.30 6.62 10.70
CA LEU A 198 10.79 5.27 10.90
C LEU A 198 11.65 4.43 11.86
N LYS A 199 12.77 4.98 12.37
CA LYS A 199 13.74 4.29 13.21
C LYS A 199 14.24 2.98 12.59
N ILE A 200 14.46 3.00 11.28
CA ILE A 200 15.01 1.87 10.53
C ILE A 200 16.52 1.90 10.66
N ASP A 201 17.09 0.83 11.22
CA ASP A 201 18.51 0.56 11.12
C ASP A 201 18.77 -0.23 9.84
N TRP A 202 19.50 0.39 8.92
CA TRP A 202 19.96 -0.23 7.67
C TRP A 202 21.48 -0.30 7.58
N SER A 203 22.19 -0.13 8.70
CA SER A 203 23.65 -0.12 8.73
C SER A 203 24.24 -1.37 8.07
N ASP A 204 23.61 -2.52 8.29
CA ASP A 204 23.98 -3.83 7.73
C ASP A 204 23.88 -3.92 6.20
N TYR A 205 23.06 -3.11 5.54
CA TYR A 205 22.84 -3.18 4.08
C TYR A 205 22.94 -1.83 3.37
N LYS A 206 23.46 -0.80 4.05
CA LYS A 206 23.52 0.58 3.54
C LYS A 206 24.35 0.71 2.28
N ASN A 207 25.45 -0.01 2.19
CA ASN A 207 26.41 0.07 1.08
C ASN A 207 26.09 -0.91 -0.04
N ASN A 208 25.40 -2.00 0.27
CA ASN A 208 25.05 -3.05 -0.67
C ASN A 208 23.72 -3.68 -0.28
N PHE A 209 22.67 -3.37 -1.04
CA PHE A 209 21.33 -3.89 -0.73
C PHE A 209 21.23 -5.42 -0.84
N LEU A 210 22.17 -6.08 -1.52
CA LEU A 210 22.25 -7.55 -1.56
C LEU A 210 22.61 -8.16 -0.20
N GLU A 211 23.15 -7.36 0.73
CA GLU A 211 23.42 -7.75 2.12
C GLU A 211 22.17 -7.67 3.00
N PHE A 212 21.01 -7.29 2.46
CA PHE A 212 19.72 -7.42 3.15
C PHE A 212 19.45 -8.90 3.44
N ALA A 213 19.79 -9.32 4.66
CA ALA A 213 19.81 -10.71 5.11
C ALA A 213 18.78 -11.05 6.19
#